data_AF-A0A966W1Z2-F1
#
_entry.id   AF-A0A966W1Z2-F1
#
_cell.length_a   1.000
_cell.length_b   1.000
_cell.length_c   1.000
_cell.angle_alpha   90.00
_cell.angle_beta   90.00
_cell.angle_gamma   90.00
#
_symmetry.space_group_name_H-M   'P 1'
#
loop_
_entity.id
_entity.type
_entity.pdbx_description
1 polymer ?
#
loop_
_entity_poly.entity_id
_entity_poly.type
_entity_poly.pdbx_seq_one_letter_code
_entity_poly.pdbx_strand_id
1 'polypeptide(L)'
;HGLVYLETTKNPTRQQHVVLAFTKPVSIGSLVFPPPPREDKMQFTIAVLKPSAPYPPRPDERVDWVNVPLTDTNSWAVVALPAGTSTRALRLTFTRGGGGANDDLLADIEDKKGAPLLDLADKPAAKKSGFAAADDGLWQRRLEGMKLLGRRFENVFSTATVRVNSGKILRDGTWDAERTEPLSAADPGIYALEWKSPQPLRGLALREVDGAVTEVDVFTGPADAPVDLKSEAGWEKIATYHQALRDYYSGRESNNGYARYLDGYVDFGREVSTRAVRLRVIKQWDTKAHYPSGIREDLGGQTLDTKRCRIFGVAALRYLGGEPAVNPLVTERVEMLDGETGKVLKEVHVPRIAEAGGDWTRGNLLAVNPRGEVFTVSDEKLVQVDFNSGAHRVLVSDLKKPSALACDRAGNFYLFDSAKERKHIRVYDSAGKFLRSIGEPGGYQRGPWNPNRMDHITALAVDARDQVWAVDWNYWPKRISLWSADGKFQ
;
A
#
# COMPACT_ATOMS: atom_id res chain seq x y z
N HIS A 1 -9.26 17.07 -12.10
CA HIS A 1 -7.81 17.14 -11.92
C HIS A 1 -7.43 16.53 -10.58
N GLY A 2 -6.53 15.53 -10.55
CA GLY A 2 -6.05 14.96 -9.29
C GLY A 2 -5.20 15.95 -8.48
N LEU A 3 -5.28 15.89 -7.15
CA LEU A 3 -4.46 16.72 -6.26
C LEU A 3 -2.99 16.28 -6.36
N VAL A 4 -2.11 17.16 -6.85
CA VAL A 4 -0.66 16.94 -6.91
C VAL A 4 0.02 17.25 -5.58
N TYR A 5 -0.53 18.22 -4.85
CA TYR A 5 -0.08 18.65 -3.53
C TYR A 5 -1.29 18.78 -2.61
N LEU A 6 -1.06 18.62 -1.31
CA LEU A 6 -1.94 19.14 -0.29
C LEU A 6 -1.55 20.60 -0.04
N GLU A 7 -2.47 21.52 -0.30
CA GLU A 7 -2.19 22.95 -0.24
C GLU A 7 -3.05 23.66 0.81
N THR A 8 -2.47 24.66 1.47
CA THR A 8 -3.25 25.59 2.28
C THR A 8 -4.04 26.54 1.38
N THR A 9 -5.07 27.21 1.92
CA THR A 9 -5.71 28.32 1.20
C THR A 9 -4.76 29.52 1.15
N LYS A 10 -4.55 30.09 -0.05
CA LYS A 10 -3.72 31.28 -0.22
C LYS A 10 -4.36 32.49 0.50
N ASN A 11 -3.71 33.00 1.54
CA ASN A 11 -4.23 34.10 2.36
C ASN A 11 -3.06 34.84 3.08
N PRO A 12 -3.30 35.97 3.78
CA PRO A 12 -2.23 36.71 4.46
C PRO A 12 -1.99 36.27 5.92
N THR A 13 -2.76 35.32 6.47
CA THR A 13 -2.71 35.01 7.91
C THR A 13 -1.37 34.41 8.31
N ARG A 14 -0.87 34.70 9.50
CA ARG A 14 0.42 34.18 9.99
C ARG A 14 0.46 32.65 10.07
N GLN A 15 -0.68 32.04 10.38
CA GLN A 15 -0.86 30.58 10.43
C GLN A 15 -1.79 30.14 9.31
N GLN A 16 -1.43 29.03 8.67
CA GLN A 16 -2.27 28.37 7.68
C GLN A 16 -2.33 26.87 7.95
N HIS A 17 -3.47 26.26 7.67
CA HIS A 17 -3.74 24.87 8.01
C HIS A 17 -4.10 24.05 6.78
N VAL A 18 -3.68 22.79 6.78
CA VAL A 18 -4.33 21.71 6.03
C VAL A 18 -5.01 20.81 7.05
N VAL A 19 -6.31 20.58 6.88
CA VAL A 19 -7.08 19.70 7.77
C VAL A 19 -7.61 18.51 6.98
N LEU A 20 -7.19 17.32 7.38
CA LEU A 20 -7.74 16.05 6.92
C LEU A 20 -8.85 15.66 7.88
N ALA A 21 -10.11 15.78 7.47
CA ALA A 21 -11.27 15.47 8.30
C ALA A 21 -11.89 14.12 7.89
N PHE A 22 -12.21 13.30 8.88
CA PHE A 22 -12.84 11.98 8.71
C PHE A 22 -14.27 12.01 9.26
N THR A 23 -15.20 11.38 8.55
CA THR A 23 -16.61 11.29 8.97
C THR A 23 -16.80 10.37 10.19
N LYS A 24 -15.87 9.45 10.41
CA LYS A 24 -15.79 8.57 11.59
C LYS A 24 -14.37 8.60 12.16
N PRO A 25 -14.17 8.30 13.45
CA PRO A 25 -12.84 8.18 14.02
C PRO A 25 -12.00 7.15 13.25
N VAL A 26 -10.78 7.54 12.88
CA VAL A 26 -9.80 6.68 12.20
C VAL A 26 -8.65 6.43 13.16
N SER A 27 -8.29 5.16 13.34
CA SER A 27 -7.10 4.77 14.08
C SER A 27 -5.87 5.04 13.24
N ILE A 28 -4.92 5.83 13.78
CA ILE A 28 -3.68 6.17 13.08
C ILE A 28 -2.53 5.92 14.06
N GLY A 29 -1.57 5.11 13.63
CA GLY A 29 -0.37 4.79 14.40
C GLY A 29 0.81 5.70 14.06
N SER A 30 1.11 5.86 12.76
CA SER A 30 2.23 6.69 12.31
C SER A 30 1.92 7.46 11.03
N LEU A 31 2.66 8.54 10.83
CA LEU A 31 2.67 9.34 9.61
C LEU A 31 4.02 9.15 8.91
N VAL A 32 4.03 8.95 7.60
CA VAL A 32 5.25 8.87 6.79
C VAL A 32 5.16 9.83 5.62
N PHE A 33 6.10 10.76 5.52
CA PHE A 33 6.03 11.84 4.54
C PHE A 33 7.38 12.55 4.37
N PRO A 34 7.60 13.27 3.26
CA PRO A 34 8.72 14.19 3.15
C PRO A 34 8.37 15.48 3.90
N PRO A 35 9.04 15.81 5.02
CA PRO A 35 8.72 17.02 5.76
C PRO A 35 9.00 18.25 4.91
N PRO A 36 8.21 19.34 5.07
CA PRO A 36 8.53 20.61 4.42
C PRO A 36 9.97 21.05 4.75
N PRO A 37 10.69 21.66 3.80
CA PRO A 37 12.03 22.17 4.04
C PRO A 37 12.07 23.08 5.28
N ARG A 38 13.11 22.92 6.10
CA ARG A 38 13.35 23.82 7.22
C ARG A 38 13.78 25.18 6.68
N GLU A 39 13.00 26.20 6.94
CA GLU A 39 13.30 27.59 6.60
C GLU A 39 13.29 28.42 7.88
N ASP A 40 14.23 29.35 8.04
CA ASP A 40 14.43 30.14 9.27
C ASP A 40 13.16 30.87 9.77
N LYS A 41 12.23 31.16 8.85
CA LYS A 41 11.00 31.92 9.11
C LYS A 41 9.73 31.10 8.93
N MET A 42 9.80 29.77 8.87
CA MET A 42 8.62 28.90 8.72
C MET A 42 8.68 27.70 9.66
N GLN A 43 7.66 27.56 10.51
CA GLN A 43 7.48 26.39 11.36
C GLN A 43 6.38 25.48 10.80
N PHE A 44 6.57 24.17 10.99
CA PHE A 44 5.59 23.15 10.62
C PHE A 44 5.25 22.32 11.86
N THR A 45 3.97 22.16 12.16
CA THR A 45 3.48 21.36 13.29
C THR A 45 2.33 20.46 12.88
N ILE A 46 2.22 19.33 13.58
CA ILE A 46 1.18 18.32 13.37
C ILE A 46 0.35 18.25 14.65
N ALA A 47 -0.97 18.14 14.51
CA ALA A 47 -1.85 17.91 15.64
C ALA A 47 -3.00 16.98 15.28
N VAL A 48 -3.48 16.23 16.28
CA VAL A 48 -4.67 15.39 16.18
C VAL A 48 -5.84 16.03 16.91
N LEU A 49 -7.04 15.89 16.37
CA LEU A 49 -8.26 16.40 17.00
C LEU A 49 -8.59 15.56 18.24
N LYS A 50 -8.92 16.21 19.35
CA LYS A 50 -9.36 15.55 20.58
C LYS A 50 -10.71 14.84 20.34
N PRO A 51 -10.96 13.69 20.99
CA PRO A 51 -12.26 13.00 20.88
C PRO A 51 -13.47 13.86 21.28
N SER A 52 -13.28 14.76 22.25
CA SER A 52 -14.33 15.66 22.77
C SER A 52 -14.56 16.91 21.92
N ALA A 53 -13.73 17.16 20.90
CA ALA A 53 -13.85 18.36 20.07
C ALA A 53 -15.07 18.27 19.12
N PRO A 54 -15.68 19.41 18.78
CA PRO A 54 -16.81 19.46 17.86
C PRO A 54 -16.45 19.00 16.44
N TYR A 55 -17.48 18.62 15.68
CA TYR A 55 -17.39 18.30 14.25
C TYR A 55 -18.38 19.18 13.47
N PRO A 56 -17.98 19.87 12.38
CA PRO A 56 -16.67 19.80 11.73
C PRO A 56 -15.51 20.39 12.57
N PRO A 57 -14.25 19.95 12.36
CA PRO A 57 -13.11 20.41 13.13
C PRO A 57 -12.89 21.92 12.96
N ARG A 58 -12.54 22.61 14.05
CA ARG A 58 -12.22 24.06 14.05
C ARG A 58 -10.69 24.24 14.01
N PRO A 59 -10.08 24.61 12.88
CA PRO A 59 -8.62 24.56 12.73
C PRO A 59 -7.87 25.53 13.67
N ASP A 60 -8.43 26.71 13.94
CA ASP A 60 -7.79 27.74 14.76
C ASP A 60 -7.98 27.53 16.28
N GLU A 61 -8.91 26.67 16.69
CA GLU A 61 -9.29 26.48 18.09
C GLU A 61 -8.33 25.55 18.81
N ARG A 62 -7.22 26.10 19.33
CA ARG A 62 -6.11 25.31 19.91
C ARG A 62 -6.52 24.30 20.97
N VAL A 63 -7.55 24.62 21.76
CA VAL A 63 -8.07 23.72 22.81
C VAL A 63 -8.62 22.41 22.27
N ASP A 64 -9.02 22.36 21.00
CA ASP A 64 -9.57 21.17 20.33
C ASP A 64 -8.46 20.19 19.88
N TRP A 65 -7.20 20.61 19.88
CA TRP A 65 -6.08 19.88 19.26
C TRP A 65 -5.03 19.43 20.27
N VAL A 66 -4.36 18.30 19.96
CA VAL A 66 -3.18 17.82 20.68
C VAL A 66 -2.02 17.77 19.70
N ASN A 67 -0.95 18.51 19.99
CA ASN A 67 0.24 18.53 19.16
C ASN A 67 0.97 17.19 19.20
N VAL A 68 1.50 16.80 18.04
CA VAL A 68 2.31 15.61 17.84
C VAL A 68 3.73 16.07 17.56
N PRO A 69 4.73 15.68 18.37
CA PRO A 69 6.12 16.05 18.13
C PRO A 69 6.64 15.50 16.79
N LEU A 70 7.18 16.38 15.95
CA LEU A 70 7.97 16.01 14.77
C LEU A 70 9.46 16.02 15.16
N THR A 71 9.94 14.91 15.71
CA THR A 71 11.33 14.74 16.14
C THR A 71 12.24 14.20 15.02
N ASP A 72 11.67 13.50 14.05
CA ASP A 72 12.41 12.98 12.91
C ASP A 72 12.75 14.13 11.93
N THR A 73 14.05 14.29 11.68
CA THR A 73 14.59 15.36 10.84
C THR A 73 15.01 14.89 9.46
N ASN A 74 14.78 13.62 9.14
CA ASN A 74 15.15 13.04 7.85
C ASN A 74 14.26 13.57 6.73
N SER A 75 14.76 13.52 5.48
CA SER A 75 13.99 13.88 4.29
C SER A 75 12.82 12.93 4.00
N TRP A 76 12.78 11.78 4.68
CA TRP A 76 11.67 10.82 4.70
C TRP A 76 11.31 10.50 6.15
N ALA A 77 10.50 11.37 6.76
CA ALA A 77 10.24 11.36 8.19
C ALA A 77 9.15 10.35 8.57
N VAL A 78 9.30 9.75 9.75
CA VAL A 78 8.26 8.94 10.40
C VAL A 78 7.90 9.57 11.73
N VAL A 79 6.61 9.82 11.94
CA VAL A 79 6.07 10.38 13.18
C VAL A 79 5.11 9.39 13.80
N ALA A 80 5.46 8.84 14.97
CA ALA A 80 4.54 8.03 15.75
C ALA A 80 3.52 8.94 16.47
N LEU A 81 2.23 8.64 16.30
CA LEU A 81 1.18 9.23 17.10
C LEU A 81 1.17 8.61 18.51
N PRO A 82 0.53 9.27 19.50
CA PRO A 82 0.31 8.69 20.81
C PRO A 82 -0.34 7.30 20.73
N ALA A 83 -0.04 6.41 21.70
CA ALA A 83 -0.69 5.10 21.78
C ALA A 83 -2.22 5.25 21.86
N GLY A 84 -2.95 4.36 21.18
CA GLY A 84 -4.41 4.37 21.14
C GLY A 84 -5.04 5.53 20.34
N THR A 85 -4.26 6.27 19.54
CA THR A 85 -4.81 7.41 18.78
C THR A 85 -5.89 6.97 17.80
N SER A 86 -7.12 7.43 18.07
CA SER A 86 -8.27 7.38 17.17
C SER A 86 -8.86 8.78 17.07
N THR A 87 -8.85 9.37 15.88
CA THR A 87 -9.21 10.78 15.70
C THR A 87 -10.10 11.00 14.48
N ARG A 88 -10.90 12.06 14.51
CA ARG A 88 -11.71 12.52 13.37
C ARG A 88 -11.01 13.58 12.54
N ALA A 89 -9.83 14.08 12.93
CA ALA A 89 -9.04 14.93 12.05
C ALA A 89 -7.55 14.98 12.39
N LEU A 90 -6.75 15.21 11.35
CA LEU A 90 -5.35 15.61 11.42
C LEU A 90 -5.22 17.05 10.94
N ARG A 91 -4.52 17.90 11.70
CA ARG A 91 -4.20 19.28 11.33
C ARG A 91 -2.69 19.42 11.11
N LEU A 92 -2.35 19.96 9.95
CA LEU A 92 -0.99 20.34 9.59
C LEU A 92 -0.94 21.86 9.56
N THR A 93 -0.10 22.47 10.39
CA THR A 93 -0.03 23.92 10.54
C THR A 93 1.31 24.45 10.08
N PHE A 94 1.28 25.43 9.19
CA PHE A 94 2.43 26.24 8.78
C PHE A 94 2.34 27.59 9.49
N THR A 95 3.42 28.04 10.13
CA THR A 95 3.47 29.33 10.84
C THR A 95 4.65 30.16 10.38
N ARG A 96 4.39 31.39 9.91
CA ARG A 96 5.42 32.36 9.53
C ARG A 96 6.00 33.05 10.79
N GLY A 97 7.33 33.16 10.90
CA GLY A 97 7.99 34.01 11.91
C GLY A 97 9.03 33.39 12.87
N GLY A 98 9.48 32.13 12.71
CA GLY A 98 10.64 31.58 13.45
C GLY A 98 10.41 31.20 14.92
N GLY A 99 11.45 30.59 15.54
CA GLY A 99 11.48 29.81 16.80
C GLY A 99 11.01 30.45 18.12
N GLY A 100 10.83 31.77 18.19
CA GLY A 100 10.42 32.49 19.42
C GLY A 100 8.90 32.69 19.60
N ALA A 101 8.10 32.20 18.65
CA ALA A 101 6.68 32.55 18.54
C ALA A 101 5.73 31.86 19.55
N ASN A 102 6.23 30.92 20.37
CA ASN A 102 5.39 30.28 21.39
C ASN A 102 5.08 31.23 22.56
N ASP A 103 5.91 32.26 22.80
CA ASP A 103 5.69 33.25 23.86
C ASP A 103 4.78 34.43 23.43
N ASP A 104 4.69 34.72 22.13
CA ASP A 104 3.81 35.76 21.56
C ASP A 104 2.34 35.34 21.43
N LEU A 105 2.03 34.12 21.87
CA LEU A 105 0.69 33.54 21.86
C LEU A 105 -0.31 34.25 22.79
N LEU A 106 0.20 35.02 23.76
CA LEU A 106 -0.58 35.84 24.68
C LEU A 106 -1.03 37.17 24.04
N ALA A 107 -0.26 37.72 23.09
CA ALA A 107 -0.58 38.99 22.43
C ALA A 107 -1.80 38.86 21.49
N ASP A 108 -1.94 37.72 20.80
CA ASP A 108 -3.06 37.48 19.87
C ASP A 108 -4.42 37.20 20.58
N ILE A 109 -4.41 36.94 21.89
CA ILE A 109 -5.64 36.73 22.68
C ILE A 109 -6.29 38.05 23.08
N GLU A 110 -5.52 39.13 23.23
CA GLU A 110 -6.07 40.44 23.58
C GLU A 110 -6.85 41.07 22.41
N ASP A 111 -6.48 40.79 21.16
CA ASP A 111 -7.11 41.39 19.97
C ASP A 111 -8.37 40.66 19.44
N LYS A 112 -8.73 39.49 19.99
CA LYS A 112 -9.88 38.69 19.52
C LYS A 112 -11.00 38.50 20.55
N LYS A 113 -11.23 39.49 21.42
CA LYS A 113 -12.54 39.61 22.11
C LYS A 113 -13.57 40.24 21.17
N GLY A 114 -14.20 39.42 20.32
CA GLY A 114 -15.40 39.85 19.61
C GLY A 114 -15.77 39.04 18.37
N ALA A 115 -16.82 38.24 18.52
CA ALA A 115 -17.67 37.62 17.49
C ALA A 115 -17.18 36.29 16.84
N PRO A 116 -18.09 35.30 16.70
CA PRO A 116 -17.82 34.09 15.92
C PRO A 116 -17.81 34.41 14.43
N LEU A 117 -16.74 34.03 13.72
CA LEU A 117 -16.68 34.13 12.27
C LEU A 117 -17.35 32.91 11.64
N LEU A 118 -18.67 32.96 11.54
CA LEU A 118 -19.52 32.00 10.84
C LEU A 118 -20.39 32.80 9.86
N ASP A 119 -19.79 33.19 8.73
CA ASP A 119 -20.40 33.35 7.41
C ASP A 119 -19.47 34.15 6.49
N LEU A 120 -18.96 33.51 5.44
CA LEU A 120 -18.52 34.21 4.23
C LEU A 120 -19.40 33.73 3.07
N ALA A 121 -20.68 34.07 3.17
CA ALA A 121 -21.55 34.21 2.01
C ALA A 121 -21.60 35.70 1.62
N ASP A 122 -21.23 35.97 0.38
CA ASP A 122 -21.53 37.14 -0.45
C ASP A 122 -21.57 38.53 0.21
N LYS A 123 -20.50 39.31 -0.01
CA LYS A 123 -20.60 40.78 -0.09
C LYS A 123 -20.02 41.30 -1.41
N PRO A 124 -20.68 42.25 -2.08
CA PRO A 124 -20.31 42.68 -3.42
C PRO A 124 -19.05 43.55 -3.40
N ALA A 125 -18.20 43.32 -4.39
CA ALA A 125 -16.92 43.98 -4.56
C ALA A 125 -17.07 45.51 -4.74
N ALA A 126 -16.40 46.28 -3.88
CA ALA A 126 -16.13 47.68 -4.14
C ALA A 126 -15.07 47.77 -5.25
N LYS A 127 -15.45 48.37 -6.39
CA LYS A 127 -14.55 48.65 -7.52
C LYS A 127 -13.40 49.55 -7.07
N LYS A 128 -12.17 49.05 -7.19
CA LYS A 128 -10.98 49.88 -7.44
C LYS A 128 -10.27 49.40 -8.69
N SER A 129 -10.17 50.32 -9.64
CA SER A 129 -9.44 50.25 -10.89
C SER A 129 -7.93 50.21 -10.64
N GLY A 130 -7.23 49.27 -11.28
CA GLY A 130 -5.77 49.21 -11.30
C GLY A 130 -5.28 47.78 -11.49
N PHE A 131 -4.98 47.40 -12.74
CA PHE A 131 -4.25 46.17 -13.03
C PHE A 131 -2.79 46.38 -12.56
N ALA A 132 -2.29 45.46 -11.72
CA ALA A 132 -0.99 45.46 -11.03
C ALA A 132 -0.92 46.15 -9.65
N ALA A 133 -1.55 45.55 -8.64
CA ALA A 133 -1.10 45.50 -7.23
C ALA A 133 -2.13 44.74 -6.37
N ALA A 134 -2.02 43.41 -6.23
CA ALA A 134 -2.93 42.65 -5.34
C ALA A 134 -2.37 41.29 -4.83
N ASP A 135 -1.05 41.15 -4.70
CA ASP A 135 -0.44 39.92 -4.13
C ASP A 135 0.56 40.20 -3.00
N ASP A 136 0.68 41.46 -2.56
CA ASP A 136 1.57 41.85 -1.46
C ASP A 136 1.06 41.25 -0.15
N GLY A 137 1.68 40.14 0.27
CA GLY A 137 1.49 39.53 1.58
C GLY A 137 0.68 38.23 1.60
N LEU A 138 0.03 37.84 0.50
CA LEU A 138 -0.63 36.54 0.39
C LEU A 138 0.42 35.44 0.25
N TRP A 139 0.27 34.36 1.01
CA TRP A 139 1.16 33.19 0.92
C TRP A 139 0.37 31.90 0.96
N GLN A 140 1.02 30.82 0.56
CA GLN A 140 0.47 29.47 0.53
C GLN A 140 1.59 28.48 0.83
N ARG A 141 1.26 27.31 1.37
CA ARG A 141 2.19 26.19 1.51
C ARG A 141 1.63 24.92 0.91
N ARG A 142 2.56 24.03 0.57
CA ARG A 142 2.31 22.77 -0.10
C ARG A 142 2.99 21.65 0.67
N LEU A 143 2.35 20.50 0.70
CA LEU A 143 2.92 19.23 1.10
C LEU A 143 2.81 18.26 -0.08
N GLU A 144 3.88 17.52 -0.37
CA GLU A 144 3.92 16.57 -1.49
C GLU A 144 2.97 15.38 -1.31
N GLY A 145 2.64 15.06 -0.06
CA GLY A 145 1.77 13.96 0.32
C GLY A 145 2.05 13.53 1.75
N MET A 146 1.24 12.61 2.27
CA MET A 146 1.46 11.97 3.56
C MET A 146 0.76 10.62 3.58
N LYS A 147 1.45 9.59 4.05
CA LYS A 147 0.84 8.29 4.30
C LYS A 147 0.49 8.13 5.77
N LEU A 148 -0.71 7.62 6.00
CA LEU A 148 -1.22 7.26 7.32
C LEU A 148 -1.07 5.74 7.49
N LEU A 149 -0.30 5.31 8.48
CA LEU A 149 -0.13 3.91 8.83
C LEU A 149 -0.96 3.58 10.07
N GLY A 150 -1.62 2.43 10.07
CA GLY A 150 -2.38 1.96 11.23
C GLY A 150 -1.48 1.53 12.41
N ARG A 151 -0.24 1.11 12.13
CA ARG A 151 0.74 0.68 13.14
C ARG A 151 1.65 1.82 13.56
N ARG A 152 2.13 1.76 14.81
CA ARG A 152 3.08 2.72 15.37
C ARG A 152 4.52 2.28 15.09
N PHE A 153 5.26 3.17 14.44
CA PHE A 153 6.67 2.99 14.08
C PHE A 153 7.52 4.19 14.50
N GLU A 154 8.74 3.89 14.95
CA GLU A 154 9.85 4.82 15.09
C GLU A 154 10.83 4.61 13.93
N ASN A 155 11.42 5.70 13.42
CA ASN A 155 12.49 5.63 12.44
C ASN A 155 13.86 5.64 13.13
N VAL A 156 14.60 4.53 13.06
CA VAL A 156 15.95 4.43 13.65
C VAL A 156 17.07 4.82 12.68
N PHE A 157 16.73 5.34 11.50
CA PHE A 157 17.67 5.77 10.46
C PHE A 157 18.70 6.80 10.97
N SER A 158 18.29 7.74 11.82
CA SER A 158 19.17 8.83 12.30
C SER A 158 20.42 8.36 13.06
N THR A 159 20.41 7.12 13.55
CA THR A 159 21.54 6.49 14.25
C THR A 159 22.37 5.55 13.38
N ALA A 160 21.97 5.35 12.13
CA ALA A 160 22.66 4.49 11.16
C ALA A 160 23.81 5.26 10.48
N THR A 161 24.87 4.54 10.16
CA THR A 161 25.83 4.94 9.14
C THR A 161 25.33 4.42 7.79
N VAL A 162 25.17 5.31 6.81
CA VAL A 162 24.87 4.91 5.43
C VAL A 162 26.15 4.48 4.74
N ARG A 163 26.16 3.29 4.13
CA ARG A 163 27.27 2.79 3.30
C ARG A 163 26.74 2.39 1.93
N VAL A 164 27.52 2.68 0.89
CA VAL A 164 27.16 2.37 -0.50
C VAL A 164 28.33 1.67 -1.20
N ASN A 165 28.04 0.82 -2.18
CA ASN A 165 29.10 0.14 -2.95
C ASN A 165 29.69 1.02 -4.08
N SER A 166 28.95 2.05 -4.52
CA SER A 166 29.35 2.99 -5.55
C SER A 166 28.63 4.33 -5.39
N GLY A 167 29.10 5.34 -6.12
CA GLY A 167 28.50 6.67 -6.15
C GLY A 167 28.56 7.39 -4.80
N LYS A 168 27.65 8.34 -4.58
CA LYS A 168 27.67 9.24 -3.41
C LYS A 168 26.28 9.50 -2.87
N ILE A 169 26.22 9.81 -1.57
CA ILE A 169 25.03 10.38 -0.94
C ILE A 169 25.04 11.89 -1.17
N LEU A 170 23.98 12.39 -1.80
CA LEU A 170 23.76 13.80 -2.06
C LEU A 170 23.33 14.53 -0.77
N ARG A 171 23.40 15.86 -0.79
CA ARG A 171 23.10 16.71 0.38
C ARG A 171 21.66 16.58 0.89
N ASP A 172 20.73 16.22 0.02
CA ASP A 172 19.32 16.00 0.33
C ASP A 172 19.03 14.58 0.88
N GLY A 173 20.08 13.76 1.02
CA GLY A 173 19.99 12.37 1.47
C GLY A 173 19.74 11.36 0.34
N THR A 174 19.57 11.81 -0.90
CA THR A 174 19.42 10.94 -2.06
C THR A 174 20.72 10.22 -2.37
N TRP A 175 20.68 8.93 -2.68
CA TRP A 175 21.82 8.21 -3.23
C TRP A 175 21.71 8.11 -4.75
N ASP A 176 22.82 8.36 -5.45
CA ASP A 176 23.01 7.97 -6.85
C ASP A 176 24.20 7.01 -6.93
N ALA A 177 23.97 5.83 -7.51
CA ALA A 177 24.99 4.80 -7.66
C ALA A 177 26.04 5.14 -8.73
N GLU A 178 25.75 6.10 -9.62
CA GLU A 178 26.65 6.55 -10.70
C GLU A 178 27.21 5.37 -11.54
N ARG A 179 26.35 4.40 -11.89
CA ARG A 179 26.79 3.17 -12.55
C ARG A 179 27.19 3.41 -14.00
N THR A 180 28.24 2.70 -14.43
CA THR A 180 28.65 2.61 -15.84
C THR A 180 28.06 1.39 -16.54
N GLU A 181 27.72 0.34 -15.78
CA GLU A 181 27.18 -0.93 -16.27
C GLU A 181 25.71 -1.15 -15.83
N PRO A 182 24.89 -1.87 -16.63
CA PRO A 182 23.52 -2.18 -16.27
C PRO A 182 23.40 -2.92 -14.93
N LEU A 183 22.26 -2.74 -14.25
CA LEU A 183 21.95 -3.47 -13.02
C LEU A 183 21.75 -4.97 -13.31
N SER A 184 22.30 -5.83 -12.46
CA SER A 184 22.04 -7.27 -12.48
C SER A 184 22.08 -7.86 -11.06
N ALA A 185 21.62 -9.10 -10.89
CA ALA A 185 21.76 -9.81 -9.63
C ALA A 185 23.24 -10.03 -9.23
N ALA A 186 24.13 -10.20 -10.21
CA ALA A 186 25.56 -10.41 -9.99
C ALA A 186 26.32 -9.09 -9.75
N ASP A 187 25.81 -7.97 -10.25
CA ASP A 187 26.36 -6.63 -10.04
C ASP A 187 25.24 -5.64 -9.66
N PRO A 188 24.79 -5.67 -8.39
CA PRO A 188 23.75 -4.78 -7.91
C PRO A 188 24.28 -3.39 -7.54
N GLY A 189 23.40 -2.40 -7.54
CA GLY A 189 23.58 -1.21 -6.72
C GLY A 189 23.26 -1.54 -5.26
N ILE A 190 24.13 -1.19 -4.31
CA ILE A 190 23.96 -1.51 -2.89
C ILE A 190 23.93 -0.24 -2.05
N TYR A 191 22.84 -0.06 -1.32
CA TYR A 191 22.67 0.93 -0.26
C TYR A 191 22.43 0.21 1.05
N ALA A 192 23.22 0.50 2.07
CA ALA A 192 23.16 -0.16 3.36
C ALA A 192 23.05 0.83 4.51
N LEU A 193 22.26 0.45 5.50
CA LEU A 193 22.20 1.07 6.81
C LEU A 193 22.94 0.17 7.78
N GLU A 194 23.94 0.70 8.47
CA GLU A 194 24.73 -0.03 9.48
C GLU A 194 24.70 0.70 10.81
N TRP A 195 24.33 -0.01 11.88
CA TRP A 195 24.26 0.49 13.25
C TRP A 195 25.39 -0.09 14.09
N LYS A 196 25.79 0.64 15.14
CA LYS A 196 26.79 0.17 16.12
C LYS A 196 26.31 -1.04 16.92
N SER A 197 25.00 -1.17 17.11
CA SER A 197 24.36 -2.27 17.82
C SER A 197 23.11 -2.74 17.09
N PRO A 198 22.70 -4.02 17.26
CA PRO A 198 21.48 -4.53 16.65
C PRO A 198 20.25 -3.70 17.00
N GLN A 199 19.42 -3.44 15.99
CA GLN A 199 18.15 -2.73 16.09
C GLN A 199 17.00 -3.71 15.84
N PRO A 200 15.92 -3.67 16.64
CA PRO A 200 14.69 -4.38 16.30
C PRO A 200 13.97 -3.63 15.17
N LEU A 201 13.81 -4.30 14.03
CA LEU A 201 13.19 -3.76 12.82
C LEU A 201 12.01 -4.63 12.39
N ARG A 202 10.93 -3.99 11.96
CA ARG A 202 9.73 -4.66 11.41
C ARG A 202 9.58 -4.46 9.91
N GLY A 203 10.28 -3.49 9.34
CA GLY A 203 10.26 -3.21 7.91
C GLY A 203 10.99 -1.94 7.52
N LEU A 204 10.83 -1.55 6.25
CA LEU A 204 11.33 -0.30 5.69
C LEU A 204 10.17 0.49 5.07
N ALA A 205 10.21 1.82 5.18
CA ALA A 205 9.47 2.70 4.29
C ALA A 205 10.44 3.37 3.31
N LEU A 206 10.09 3.37 2.03
CA LEU A 206 10.91 3.89 0.94
C LEU A 206 10.16 5.06 0.32
N ARG A 207 10.85 6.18 0.09
CA ARG A 207 10.26 7.30 -0.63
C ARG A 207 9.97 6.91 -2.07
N GLU A 208 11.02 6.41 -2.73
CA GLU A 208 11.00 5.86 -4.08
C GLU A 208 12.38 5.23 -4.33
N VAL A 209 12.41 4.13 -5.08
CA VAL A 209 13.63 3.51 -5.59
C VAL A 209 13.62 3.61 -7.10
N ASP A 210 14.75 3.95 -7.67
CA ASP A 210 14.92 4.05 -9.10
C ASP A 210 15.54 2.77 -9.64
N GLY A 211 14.70 1.74 -9.67
CA GLY A 211 15.05 0.37 -10.03
C GLY A 211 13.83 -0.52 -9.90
N ALA A 212 13.59 -1.38 -10.88
CA ALA A 212 12.41 -2.24 -10.95
C ALA A 212 12.35 -3.26 -9.81
N VAL A 213 13.49 -3.85 -9.44
CA VAL A 213 13.56 -4.90 -8.41
C VAL A 213 14.70 -4.63 -7.45
N THR A 214 14.37 -4.63 -6.16
CA THR A 214 15.30 -4.50 -5.05
C THR A 214 15.17 -5.69 -4.13
N GLU A 215 16.27 -6.39 -3.87
CA GLU A 215 16.33 -7.39 -2.81
C GLU A 215 16.74 -6.72 -1.50
N VAL A 216 16.04 -7.06 -0.42
CA VAL A 216 16.31 -6.52 0.91
C VAL A 216 16.86 -7.64 1.77
N ASP A 217 18.07 -7.43 2.28
CA ASP A 217 18.74 -8.38 3.14
C ASP A 217 19.03 -7.76 4.51
N VAL A 218 18.98 -8.59 5.54
CA VAL A 218 19.34 -8.26 6.92
C VAL A 218 20.65 -8.97 7.27
N PHE A 219 21.52 -8.30 8.00
CA PHE A 219 22.79 -8.90 8.41
C PHE A 219 22.56 -9.86 9.59
N THR A 220 23.04 -11.08 9.46
CA THR A 220 22.90 -12.18 10.42
C THR A 220 24.25 -12.66 10.98
N GLY A 221 25.36 -12.06 10.53
CA GLY A 221 26.68 -12.37 11.06
C GLY A 221 26.87 -11.91 12.53
N PRO A 222 27.95 -12.35 13.19
CA PRO A 222 28.26 -11.98 14.57
C PRO A 222 28.32 -10.45 14.77
N ALA A 223 28.06 -9.99 16.01
CA ALA A 223 28.04 -8.57 16.35
C ALA A 223 29.38 -7.86 16.04
N ASP A 224 30.50 -8.55 16.26
CA ASP A 224 31.85 -7.99 16.07
C ASP A 224 32.44 -8.24 14.67
N ALA A 225 31.73 -8.96 13.80
CA ALA A 225 32.21 -9.23 12.45
C ALA A 225 32.25 -7.94 11.61
N PRO A 226 33.10 -7.83 10.57
CA PRO A 226 32.94 -6.77 9.59
C PRO A 226 31.66 -7.00 8.77
N VAL A 227 30.92 -5.92 8.48
CA VAL A 227 29.82 -5.95 7.50
C VAL A 227 30.40 -5.75 6.11
N ASP A 228 30.57 -6.84 5.36
CA ASP A 228 30.92 -6.78 3.94
C ASP A 228 29.65 -6.65 3.09
N LEU A 229 29.54 -5.53 2.37
CA LEU A 229 28.39 -5.22 1.53
C LEU A 229 28.27 -6.13 0.32
N LYS A 230 29.37 -6.70 -0.19
CA LYS A 230 29.39 -7.50 -1.43
C LYS A 230 29.29 -8.99 -1.17
N SER A 231 29.55 -9.44 0.06
CA SER A 231 29.47 -10.84 0.45
C SER A 231 28.03 -11.36 0.47
N GLU A 232 27.84 -12.63 0.15
CA GLU A 232 26.60 -13.36 0.46
C GLU A 232 26.60 -13.90 1.90
N ALA A 233 27.77 -14.19 2.45
CA ALA A 233 27.91 -14.72 3.79
C ALA A 233 27.54 -13.66 4.84
N GLY A 234 26.80 -14.10 5.87
CA GLY A 234 26.34 -13.22 6.95
C GLY A 234 25.13 -12.35 6.59
N TRP A 235 24.46 -12.63 5.47
CA TRP A 235 23.23 -11.95 5.06
C TRP A 235 22.08 -12.96 4.89
N GLU A 236 20.89 -12.55 5.29
CA GLU A 236 19.63 -13.24 5.01
C GLU A 236 18.77 -12.34 4.13
N LYS A 237 18.42 -12.78 2.93
CA LYS A 237 17.41 -12.11 2.11
C LYS A 237 16.04 -12.28 2.77
N ILE A 238 15.42 -11.17 3.17
CA ILE A 238 14.13 -11.19 3.86
C ILE A 238 12.95 -10.74 2.99
N ALA A 239 13.21 -9.97 1.92
CA ALA A 239 12.16 -9.51 1.03
C ALA A 239 12.67 -9.20 -0.38
N THR A 240 11.73 -9.17 -1.33
CA THR A 240 11.91 -8.58 -2.65
C THR A 240 10.89 -7.45 -2.81
N TYR A 241 11.38 -6.25 -3.06
CA TYR A 241 10.57 -5.06 -3.32
C TYR A 241 10.53 -4.78 -4.83
N HIS A 242 9.32 -4.65 -5.34
CA HIS A 242 9.06 -4.23 -6.72
C HIS A 242 8.60 -2.78 -6.68
N GLN A 243 9.36 -1.89 -7.30
CA GLN A 243 8.98 -0.49 -7.37
C GLN A 243 7.76 -0.35 -8.29
N ALA A 244 6.68 0.22 -7.74
CA ALA A 244 5.52 0.58 -8.55
C ALA A 244 5.92 1.61 -9.61
N LEU A 245 5.24 1.58 -10.75
CA LEU A 245 5.37 2.61 -11.78
C LEU A 245 4.18 3.58 -11.71
N ARG A 246 4.38 4.79 -12.23
CA ARG A 246 3.28 5.73 -12.41
C ARG A 246 2.45 5.32 -13.60
N ASP A 247 1.14 5.57 -13.56
CA ASP A 247 0.22 5.34 -14.68
C ASP A 247 -0.34 6.68 -15.20
N TYR A 248 0.06 7.06 -16.41
CA TYR A 248 -0.30 8.30 -17.08
C TYR A 248 -1.55 8.16 -17.98
N TYR A 249 -2.46 7.23 -17.70
CA TYR A 249 -3.52 6.90 -18.65
C TYR A 249 -4.53 8.04 -18.74
N SER A 250 -4.61 8.63 -19.94
CA SER A 250 -5.52 9.73 -20.24
C SER A 250 -6.96 9.27 -19.98
N GLY A 251 -7.63 9.92 -19.04
CA GLY A 251 -9.02 9.64 -18.66
C GLY A 251 -9.21 9.05 -17.26
N ARG A 252 -8.13 8.71 -16.53
CA ARG A 252 -8.21 8.30 -15.12
C ARG A 252 -7.27 9.09 -14.23
N GLU A 253 -7.76 10.22 -13.73
CA GLU A 253 -7.00 11.10 -12.84
C GLU A 253 -6.58 10.44 -11.50
N SER A 254 -7.17 9.29 -11.16
CA SER A 254 -6.88 8.49 -9.97
C SER A 254 -5.62 7.64 -10.05
N ASN A 255 -5.02 7.48 -11.23
CA ASN A 255 -4.01 6.45 -11.47
C ASN A 255 -2.58 6.92 -11.17
N ASN A 256 -2.36 7.70 -10.11
CA ASN A 256 -1.05 8.14 -9.61
C ASN A 256 -0.07 8.83 -10.61
N GLY A 257 -0.46 9.10 -11.85
CA GLY A 257 0.39 9.72 -12.88
C GLY A 257 1.09 11.01 -12.42
N TYR A 258 0.43 11.80 -11.57
CA TYR A 258 0.99 13.05 -11.02
C TYR A 258 1.58 12.93 -9.61
N ALA A 259 1.64 11.73 -9.03
CA ALA A 259 2.16 11.52 -7.67
C ALA A 259 3.61 12.02 -7.56
N ARG A 260 3.89 12.82 -6.52
CA ARG A 260 5.23 13.40 -6.26
C ARG A 260 6.27 12.33 -5.90
N TYR A 261 5.83 11.24 -5.28
CA TYR A 261 6.65 10.07 -4.96
C TYR A 261 5.75 8.82 -5.02
N LEU A 262 6.36 7.65 -5.19
CA LEU A 262 5.68 6.35 -5.11
C LEU A 262 6.13 5.62 -3.86
N ASP A 263 5.33 5.78 -2.80
CA ASP A 263 5.66 5.27 -1.49
C ASP A 263 5.81 3.75 -1.48
N GLY A 264 7.01 3.29 -1.14
CA GLY A 264 7.36 1.88 -1.02
C GLY A 264 7.34 1.41 0.42
N TYR A 265 6.91 0.17 0.64
CA TYR A 265 6.98 -0.47 1.96
C TYR A 265 7.49 -1.89 1.81
N VAL A 266 8.35 -2.28 2.75
CA VAL A 266 8.86 -3.63 2.86
C VAL A 266 8.53 -4.12 4.25
N ASP A 267 7.46 -4.90 4.37
CA ASP A 267 7.10 -5.60 5.62
C ASP A 267 7.93 -6.89 5.71
N PHE A 268 8.73 -7.06 6.77
CA PHE A 268 9.59 -8.24 6.95
C PHE A 268 8.83 -9.51 7.35
N GLY A 269 7.51 -9.46 7.50
CA GLY A 269 6.66 -10.53 8.06
C GLY A 269 6.85 -10.77 9.57
N ARG A 270 8.03 -10.48 10.10
CA ARG A 270 8.43 -10.64 11.51
C ARG A 270 9.26 -9.45 11.98
N GLU A 271 9.43 -9.34 13.30
CA GLU A 271 10.49 -8.49 13.84
C GLU A 271 11.84 -9.20 13.67
N VAL A 272 12.85 -8.43 13.28
CA VAL A 272 14.23 -8.88 13.11
C VAL A 272 15.15 -7.99 13.92
N SER A 273 16.00 -8.59 14.74
CA SER A 273 17.11 -7.89 15.38
C SER A 273 18.33 -7.96 14.48
N THR A 274 18.77 -6.83 13.93
CA THR A 274 19.94 -6.77 13.05
C THR A 274 20.69 -5.46 13.20
N ARG A 275 22.01 -5.49 13.00
CA ARG A 275 22.84 -4.28 13.00
C ARG A 275 23.12 -3.74 11.59
N ALA A 276 22.64 -4.41 10.54
CA ALA A 276 22.68 -3.83 9.20
C ALA A 276 21.56 -4.35 8.30
N VAL A 277 21.07 -3.47 7.43
CA VAL A 277 20.13 -3.81 6.36
C VAL A 277 20.70 -3.27 5.06
N ARG A 278 20.65 -4.06 3.98
CA ARG A 278 21.03 -3.59 2.65
C ARG A 278 19.90 -3.75 1.65
N LEU A 279 19.79 -2.76 0.78
CA LEU A 279 18.96 -2.75 -0.40
C LEU A 279 19.88 -3.00 -1.59
N ARG A 280 19.73 -4.17 -2.22
CA ARG A 280 20.40 -4.54 -3.47
C ARG A 280 19.44 -4.30 -4.62
N VAL A 281 19.62 -3.19 -5.34
CA VAL A 281 18.89 -2.94 -6.58
C VAL A 281 19.52 -3.84 -7.65
N ILE A 282 18.76 -4.82 -8.16
CA ILE A 282 19.29 -5.89 -9.02
C ILE A 282 18.77 -5.84 -10.45
N LYS A 283 17.71 -5.09 -10.70
CA LYS A 283 17.10 -5.01 -12.04
C LYS A 283 16.51 -3.63 -12.26
N GLN A 284 16.77 -3.10 -13.46
CA GLN A 284 16.07 -1.95 -13.99
C GLN A 284 14.91 -2.38 -14.90
N TRP A 285 13.94 -1.50 -15.14
CA TRP A 285 12.93 -1.75 -16.17
C TRP A 285 13.63 -1.89 -17.53
N ASP A 286 13.23 -2.91 -18.29
CA ASP A 286 13.74 -3.25 -19.63
C ASP A 286 12.79 -2.77 -20.74
N THR A 287 11.63 -2.25 -20.35
CA THR A 287 10.64 -1.61 -21.20
C THR A 287 10.10 -0.38 -20.49
N LYS A 288 9.71 0.66 -21.23
CA LYS A 288 8.73 1.62 -20.71
C LYS A 288 7.47 0.79 -20.54
N ALA A 289 7.18 0.36 -19.31
CA ALA A 289 6.11 -0.59 -19.07
C ALA A 289 4.83 -0.10 -19.76
N HIS A 290 4.03 -1.05 -20.22
CA HIS A 290 2.93 -0.87 -21.17
C HIS A 290 2.19 0.46 -21.01
N TYR A 291 1.91 1.07 -22.15
CA TYR A 291 1.24 2.36 -22.29
C TYR A 291 0.11 2.45 -21.25
N PRO A 292 0.17 3.41 -20.33
CA PRO A 292 1.00 4.62 -20.30
C PRO A 292 1.75 4.74 -18.97
N SER A 293 2.51 3.71 -18.59
CA SER A 293 3.28 3.78 -17.35
C SER A 293 4.68 4.39 -17.53
N GLY A 294 5.21 5.09 -16.52
CA GLY A 294 6.51 5.77 -16.65
C GLY A 294 7.19 6.25 -15.35
N ILE A 295 8.45 6.66 -15.50
CA ILE A 295 9.30 7.28 -14.47
C ILE A 295 9.15 8.81 -14.59
N ARG A 296 9.17 9.54 -13.47
CA ARG A 296 8.98 11.01 -13.46
C ARG A 296 10.05 11.75 -14.24
N GLU A 297 9.59 12.70 -15.07
CA GLU A 297 10.43 13.61 -15.84
C GLU A 297 11.37 14.46 -14.96
N ASP A 298 10.87 15.04 -13.87
CA ASP A 298 11.66 15.87 -12.95
C ASP A 298 12.70 15.08 -12.15
N LEU A 299 12.66 13.74 -12.20
CA LEU A 299 13.67 12.86 -11.64
C LEU A 299 14.59 12.26 -12.71
N GLY A 300 14.49 12.70 -13.98
CA GLY A 300 15.32 12.23 -15.10
C GLY A 300 14.76 11.00 -15.84
N GLY A 301 13.48 10.66 -15.64
CA GLY A 301 12.81 9.45 -16.14
C GLY A 301 12.38 9.44 -17.61
N GLN A 302 12.80 10.43 -18.40
CA GLN A 302 12.34 10.58 -19.79
C GLN A 302 12.84 9.44 -20.71
N THR A 303 14.00 8.87 -20.41
CA THR A 303 14.64 7.79 -21.18
C THR A 303 14.79 6.54 -20.34
N LEU A 304 14.64 5.38 -20.99
CA LEU A 304 14.94 4.10 -20.36
C LEU A 304 16.47 3.97 -20.25
N ASP A 305 17.01 3.95 -19.03
CA ASP A 305 18.43 3.76 -18.79
C ASP A 305 18.63 2.62 -17.79
N THR A 306 19.14 1.49 -18.28
CA THR A 306 19.34 0.26 -17.49
C THR A 306 20.45 0.39 -16.44
N LYS A 307 21.25 1.46 -16.48
CA LYS A 307 22.33 1.75 -15.53
C LYS A 307 21.86 2.60 -14.36
N ARG A 308 20.75 3.32 -14.52
CA ARG A 308 20.23 4.24 -13.51
C ARG A 308 19.88 3.47 -12.23
N CYS A 309 20.35 3.97 -11.08
CA CYS A 309 20.10 3.38 -9.77
C CYS A 309 20.20 4.46 -8.69
N ARG A 310 19.06 4.80 -8.09
CA ARG A 310 18.93 5.83 -7.06
C ARG A 310 18.00 5.40 -5.96
N ILE A 311 18.22 5.91 -4.76
CA ILE A 311 17.29 5.77 -3.63
C ILE A 311 17.04 7.16 -3.05
N PHE A 312 15.78 7.59 -3.09
CA PHE A 312 15.38 8.96 -2.73
C PHE A 312 15.05 9.15 -1.25
N GLY A 313 14.97 8.06 -0.49
CA GLY A 313 14.71 8.10 0.95
C GLY A 313 14.38 6.74 1.51
N VAL A 314 14.94 6.44 2.69
CA VAL A 314 14.72 5.19 3.43
C VAL A 314 14.44 5.55 4.87
N ALA A 315 13.41 4.94 5.46
CA ALA A 315 13.17 4.93 6.89
C ALA A 315 13.22 3.48 7.40
N ALA A 316 14.03 3.24 8.42
CA ALA A 316 14.16 1.94 9.07
C ALA A 316 13.17 1.86 10.22
N LEU A 317 12.15 1.01 10.09
CA LEU A 317 10.98 1.04 10.96
C LEU A 317 11.14 0.07 12.13
N ARG A 318 11.28 0.62 13.35
CA ARG A 318 11.09 -0.13 14.60
C ARG A 318 9.61 -0.09 14.98
N TYR A 319 9.04 -1.25 15.27
CA TYR A 319 7.65 -1.34 15.74
C TYR A 319 7.55 -0.95 17.22
N LEU A 320 6.54 -0.14 17.57
CA LEU A 320 6.33 0.36 18.93
C LEU A 320 5.14 -0.29 19.64
N GLY A 321 4.18 -0.82 18.88
CA GLY A 321 2.90 -1.30 19.41
C GLY A 321 2.04 -0.20 20.03
N GLY A 322 0.94 -0.59 20.67
CA GLY A 322 0.02 0.32 21.36
C GLY A 322 -0.99 1.03 20.47
N GLU A 323 -1.05 0.73 19.17
CA GLU A 323 -2.21 1.05 18.33
C GLU A 323 -3.45 0.22 18.71
N PRO A 324 -4.67 0.69 18.39
CA PRO A 324 -5.88 -0.13 18.45
C PRO A 324 -5.75 -1.37 17.56
N ALA A 325 -6.36 -2.49 17.98
CA ALA A 325 -6.42 -3.69 17.15
C ALA A 325 -7.08 -3.39 15.80
N VAL A 326 -6.47 -3.88 14.72
CA VAL A 326 -7.05 -3.78 13.38
C VAL A 326 -8.31 -4.64 13.36
N ASN A 327 -9.45 -4.07 12.99
CA ASN A 327 -10.64 -4.85 12.74
C ASN A 327 -10.38 -5.70 11.47
N PRO A 328 -10.26 -7.03 11.60
CA PRO A 328 -9.91 -7.88 10.47
C PRO A 328 -10.99 -7.86 9.38
N LEU A 329 -12.24 -7.56 9.75
CA LEU A 329 -13.35 -7.43 8.82
C LEU A 329 -13.11 -6.33 7.78
N VAL A 330 -12.21 -5.37 8.01
CA VAL A 330 -11.91 -4.32 7.01
C VAL A 330 -11.39 -4.90 5.69
N THR A 331 -10.60 -5.98 5.74
CA THR A 331 -9.94 -6.56 4.57
C THR A 331 -10.26 -8.04 4.35
N GLU A 332 -10.65 -8.76 5.40
CA GLU A 332 -10.85 -10.21 5.38
C GLU A 332 -12.26 -10.52 5.86
N ARG A 333 -13.22 -10.60 4.94
CA ARG A 333 -14.59 -10.98 5.28
C ARG A 333 -15.36 -11.57 4.12
N VAL A 334 -16.36 -12.37 4.46
CA VAL A 334 -17.46 -12.72 3.57
C VAL A 334 -18.70 -11.97 4.04
N GLU A 335 -19.34 -11.27 3.12
CA GLU A 335 -20.53 -10.45 3.40
C GLU A 335 -21.78 -11.12 2.84
N MET A 336 -22.87 -11.06 3.60
CA MET A 336 -24.21 -11.30 3.11
C MET A 336 -24.90 -9.95 2.94
N LEU A 337 -25.28 -9.63 1.71
CA LEU A 337 -25.96 -8.38 1.39
C LEU A 337 -27.43 -8.64 1.09
N ASP A 338 -28.25 -7.68 1.46
CA ASP A 338 -29.63 -7.59 1.01
C ASP A 338 -29.66 -7.27 -0.49
N GLY A 339 -30.33 -8.10 -1.29
CA GLY A 339 -30.30 -8.00 -2.74
C GLY A 339 -30.99 -6.77 -3.32
N GLU A 340 -31.92 -6.15 -2.58
CA GLU A 340 -32.66 -4.96 -3.02
C GLU A 340 -31.94 -3.67 -2.62
N THR A 341 -31.46 -3.60 -1.38
CA THR A 341 -30.90 -2.38 -0.79
C THR A 341 -29.37 -2.32 -0.85
N GLY A 342 -28.70 -3.44 -1.07
CA GLY A 342 -27.24 -3.56 -0.98
C GLY A 342 -26.70 -3.40 0.45
N LYS A 343 -27.57 -3.41 1.47
CA LYS A 343 -27.14 -3.30 2.86
C LYS A 343 -26.48 -4.60 3.31
N VAL A 344 -25.34 -4.49 3.99
CA VAL A 344 -24.72 -5.64 4.67
C VAL A 344 -25.64 -6.11 5.80
N LEU A 345 -26.13 -7.35 5.70
CA LEU A 345 -26.96 -8.02 6.69
C LEU A 345 -26.11 -8.75 7.73
N LYS A 346 -25.05 -9.42 7.27
CA LYS A 346 -24.10 -10.17 8.10
C LYS A 346 -22.71 -10.13 7.48
N GLU A 347 -21.70 -10.25 8.33
CA GLU A 347 -20.30 -10.34 7.95
C GLU A 347 -19.59 -11.39 8.82
N VAL A 348 -18.72 -12.18 8.20
CA VAL A 348 -17.92 -13.20 8.89
C VAL A 348 -16.46 -12.99 8.53
N HIS A 349 -15.59 -12.89 9.54
CA HIS A 349 -14.15 -12.87 9.32
C HIS A 349 -13.72 -14.26 8.83
N VAL A 350 -13.19 -14.29 7.62
CA VAL A 350 -12.49 -15.45 7.09
C VAL A 350 -11.07 -14.98 6.77
N PRO A 351 -10.04 -15.42 7.51
CA PRO A 351 -8.69 -14.93 7.30
C PRO A 351 -8.11 -15.46 6.01
N ARG A 352 -7.13 -14.75 5.42
CA ARG A 352 -6.38 -15.21 4.24
C ARG A 352 -7.30 -15.72 3.12
N ILE A 353 -8.44 -15.06 2.87
CA ILE A 353 -9.29 -15.37 1.71
C ILE A 353 -8.38 -15.27 0.48
N ALA A 354 -8.35 -16.33 -0.32
CA ALA A 354 -7.48 -16.36 -1.47
C ALA A 354 -7.88 -15.26 -2.46
N GLU A 355 -6.90 -14.45 -2.88
CA GLU A 355 -7.07 -13.61 -4.06
C GLU A 355 -7.05 -14.53 -5.28
N ALA A 356 -8.24 -14.81 -5.80
CA ALA A 356 -8.38 -15.65 -6.97
C ALA A 356 -7.63 -15.02 -8.15
N GLY A 357 -6.72 -15.72 -8.82
CA GLY A 357 -6.12 -15.24 -10.08
C GLY A 357 -4.82 -14.42 -9.97
N GLY A 358 -4.57 -13.54 -10.93
CA GLY A 358 -3.38 -12.68 -11.00
C GLY A 358 -3.75 -11.20 -11.15
N ASP A 359 -2.75 -10.30 -11.20
CA ASP A 359 -2.90 -8.83 -11.10
C ASP A 359 -4.04 -8.19 -11.93
N TRP A 360 -4.43 -8.80 -13.04
CA TRP A 360 -5.42 -8.26 -13.99
C TRP A 360 -6.76 -9.00 -14.03
N THR A 361 -6.87 -10.19 -13.44
CA THR A 361 -8.14 -10.92 -13.37
C THR A 361 -8.27 -11.66 -12.06
N ARG A 362 -9.23 -11.18 -11.27
CA ARG A 362 -9.67 -11.90 -10.10
C ARG A 362 -10.53 -13.08 -10.56
N GLY A 363 -10.16 -14.29 -10.16
CA GLY A 363 -11.03 -15.45 -10.32
C GLY A 363 -12.23 -15.41 -9.37
N ASN A 364 -13.04 -16.46 -9.33
CA ASN A 364 -14.19 -16.57 -8.44
C ASN A 364 -14.01 -17.73 -7.44
N LEU A 365 -13.81 -17.39 -6.15
CA LEU A 365 -13.67 -18.36 -5.06
C LEU A 365 -14.82 -18.28 -4.05
N LEU A 366 -16.02 -17.92 -4.50
CA LEU A 366 -17.24 -17.94 -3.70
C LEU A 366 -18.28 -18.83 -4.40
N ALA A 367 -18.83 -19.80 -3.67
CA ALA A 367 -19.93 -20.62 -4.15
C ALA A 367 -21.01 -20.77 -3.09
N VAL A 368 -22.25 -20.88 -3.54
CA VAL A 368 -23.41 -21.19 -2.72
C VAL A 368 -24.09 -22.42 -3.31
N ASN A 369 -24.38 -23.41 -2.48
CA ASN A 369 -25.10 -24.59 -2.94
C ASN A 369 -26.62 -24.40 -2.82
N PRO A 370 -27.45 -25.32 -3.36
CA PRO A 370 -28.91 -25.20 -3.28
C PRO A 370 -29.50 -25.19 -1.87
N ARG A 371 -28.74 -25.60 -0.84
CA ARG A 371 -29.14 -25.53 0.57
C ARG A 371 -28.87 -24.15 1.20
N GLY A 372 -28.26 -23.23 0.45
CA GLY A 372 -27.85 -21.92 0.95
C GLY A 372 -26.55 -21.95 1.76
N GLU A 373 -25.81 -23.07 1.75
CA GLU A 373 -24.51 -23.13 2.40
C GLU A 373 -23.48 -22.37 1.56
N VAL A 374 -22.64 -21.58 2.22
CA VAL A 374 -21.66 -20.71 1.55
C VAL A 374 -20.27 -21.30 1.72
N PHE A 375 -19.52 -21.33 0.61
CA PHE A 375 -18.18 -21.87 0.55
C PHE A 375 -17.23 -20.85 -0.06
N THR A 376 -16.03 -20.77 0.50
CA THR A 376 -14.95 -19.97 -0.06
C THR A 376 -13.61 -20.65 0.12
N VAL A 377 -12.54 -20.02 -0.36
CA VAL A 377 -11.18 -20.49 -0.12
C VAL A 377 -10.46 -19.55 0.84
N SER A 378 -9.93 -20.13 1.91
CA SER A 378 -9.08 -19.48 2.90
C SER A 378 -7.78 -20.26 3.00
N ASP A 379 -6.63 -19.60 2.84
CA ASP A 379 -5.31 -20.23 3.06
C ASP A 379 -5.13 -21.53 2.25
N GLU A 380 -5.47 -21.48 0.96
CA GLU A 380 -5.45 -22.63 0.03
C GLU A 380 -6.32 -23.82 0.50
N LYS A 381 -7.34 -23.57 1.32
CA LYS A 381 -8.31 -24.58 1.77
C LYS A 381 -9.70 -24.17 1.37
N LEU A 382 -10.52 -25.14 0.93
CA LEU A 382 -11.96 -24.93 0.81
C LEU A 382 -12.55 -24.90 2.22
N VAL A 383 -13.28 -23.85 2.54
CA VAL A 383 -13.98 -23.69 3.81
C VAL A 383 -15.48 -23.47 3.60
N GLN A 384 -16.30 -24.06 4.46
CA GLN A 384 -17.71 -23.70 4.62
C GLN A 384 -17.81 -22.55 5.65
N VAL A 385 -18.57 -21.52 5.33
CA VAL A 385 -18.78 -20.33 6.18
C VAL A 385 -20.13 -20.42 6.86
N ASP A 386 -20.15 -20.31 8.19
CA ASP A 386 -21.37 -20.26 8.99
C ASP A 386 -21.65 -18.83 9.45
N PHE A 387 -22.66 -18.20 8.85
CA PHE A 387 -23.12 -16.85 9.19
C PHE A 387 -23.89 -16.75 10.51
N ASN A 388 -24.20 -17.87 11.18
CA ASN A 388 -24.86 -17.85 12.49
C ASN A 388 -23.84 -17.84 13.62
N SER A 389 -22.81 -18.69 13.54
CA SER A 389 -21.75 -18.75 14.54
C SER A 389 -20.57 -17.81 14.25
N GLY A 390 -20.40 -17.38 13.00
CA GLY A 390 -19.19 -16.69 12.54
C GLY A 390 -17.98 -17.62 12.36
N ALA A 391 -18.18 -18.94 12.49
CA ALA A 391 -17.13 -19.92 12.30
C ALA A 391 -16.97 -20.31 10.82
N HIS A 392 -15.83 -20.94 10.51
CA HIS A 392 -15.61 -21.59 9.22
C HIS A 392 -15.01 -22.98 9.43
N ARG A 393 -15.41 -23.94 8.59
CA ARG A 393 -14.98 -25.33 8.66
C ARG A 393 -14.19 -25.69 7.41
N VAL A 394 -12.97 -26.20 7.59
CA VAL A 394 -12.17 -26.73 6.48
C VAL A 394 -12.81 -28.03 5.95
N LEU A 395 -13.00 -28.10 4.64
CA LEU A 395 -13.50 -29.27 3.91
C LEU A 395 -12.40 -29.90 3.06
N VAL A 396 -11.59 -29.08 2.37
CA VAL A 396 -10.50 -29.53 1.50
C VAL A 396 -9.24 -28.80 1.85
N SER A 397 -8.11 -29.51 1.96
CA SER A 397 -6.83 -28.93 2.38
C SER A 397 -5.64 -29.30 1.48
N ASP A 398 -5.89 -29.92 0.34
CA ASP A 398 -4.84 -30.34 -0.59
C ASP A 398 -4.68 -29.40 -1.80
N LEU A 399 -5.33 -28.24 -1.82
CA LEU A 399 -5.23 -27.26 -2.91
C LEU A 399 -3.85 -26.57 -2.87
N LYS A 400 -3.39 -26.11 -4.03
CA LYS A 400 -2.07 -25.44 -4.15
C LYS A 400 -2.16 -24.01 -4.66
N LYS A 401 -3.02 -23.74 -5.64
CA LYS A 401 -3.28 -22.38 -6.12
C LYS A 401 -4.70 -22.26 -6.68
N PRO A 402 -5.74 -22.41 -5.85
CA PRO A 402 -7.12 -22.36 -6.32
C PRO A 402 -7.46 -20.99 -6.91
N SER A 403 -8.21 -20.97 -8.01
CA SER A 403 -8.60 -19.71 -8.68
C SER A 403 -10.04 -19.67 -9.17
N ALA A 404 -10.73 -20.80 -9.21
CA ALA A 404 -12.16 -20.85 -9.51
C ALA A 404 -12.83 -21.94 -8.68
N LEU A 405 -14.03 -21.68 -8.16
CA LEU A 405 -14.85 -22.59 -7.37
C LEU A 405 -16.28 -22.62 -7.91
N ALA A 406 -16.86 -23.82 -8.02
CA ALA A 406 -18.28 -24.03 -8.22
C ALA A 406 -18.77 -25.21 -7.38
N CYS A 407 -20.09 -25.30 -7.17
CA CYS A 407 -20.74 -26.41 -6.51
C CYS A 407 -21.87 -26.95 -7.40
N ASP A 408 -22.07 -28.25 -7.40
CA ASP A 408 -23.22 -28.87 -8.08
C ASP A 408 -24.40 -29.11 -7.13
N ARG A 409 -25.50 -29.62 -7.67
CA ARG A 409 -26.70 -29.96 -6.89
C ARG A 409 -26.52 -31.08 -5.88
N ALA A 410 -25.53 -31.95 -6.07
CA ALA A 410 -25.20 -33.03 -5.14
C ALA A 410 -24.28 -32.55 -4.00
N GLY A 411 -23.81 -31.30 -4.06
CA GLY A 411 -22.88 -30.72 -3.11
C GLY A 411 -21.42 -31.05 -3.42
N ASN A 412 -21.10 -31.56 -4.61
CA ASN A 412 -19.72 -31.74 -5.03
C ASN A 412 -19.09 -30.37 -5.33
N PHE A 413 -17.80 -30.25 -5.07
CA PHE A 413 -17.03 -29.03 -5.30
C PHE A 413 -16.14 -29.19 -6.52
N TYR A 414 -16.12 -28.18 -7.38
CA TYR A 414 -15.29 -28.10 -8.57
C TYR A 414 -14.33 -26.93 -8.39
N LEU A 415 -13.03 -27.23 -8.29
CA LEU A 415 -11.99 -26.25 -8.00
C LEU A 415 -10.93 -26.27 -9.09
N PHE A 416 -10.71 -25.16 -9.79
CA PHE A 416 -9.55 -25.06 -10.68
C PHE A 416 -8.30 -24.74 -9.86
N ASP A 417 -7.30 -25.63 -9.94
CA ASP A 417 -6.01 -25.42 -9.29
C ASP A 417 -4.98 -24.91 -10.30
N SER A 418 -4.64 -23.62 -10.17
CA SER A 418 -3.73 -22.91 -11.05
C SER A 418 -2.25 -23.22 -10.83
N ALA A 419 -1.89 -24.11 -9.90
CA ALA A 419 -0.50 -24.53 -9.70
C ALA A 419 0.04 -25.12 -11.01
N LYS A 420 1.29 -24.80 -11.35
CA LYS A 420 1.88 -25.06 -12.68
C LYS A 420 1.76 -26.53 -13.11
N GLU A 421 1.90 -27.45 -12.16
CA GLU A 421 1.82 -28.89 -12.33
C GLU A 421 0.39 -29.44 -12.32
N ARG A 422 -0.60 -28.66 -11.82
CA ARG A 422 -2.00 -29.05 -11.79
C ARG A 422 -2.72 -28.49 -13.01
N LYS A 423 -3.06 -27.20 -13.06
CA LYS A 423 -3.77 -26.57 -14.21
C LYS A 423 -4.97 -27.38 -14.72
N HIS A 424 -5.74 -27.96 -13.80
CA HIS A 424 -6.94 -28.74 -14.10
C HIS A 424 -7.99 -28.52 -13.01
N ILE A 425 -9.24 -28.89 -13.30
CA ILE A 425 -10.33 -28.81 -12.33
C ILE A 425 -10.27 -30.07 -11.45
N ARG A 426 -10.26 -29.90 -10.14
CA ARG A 426 -10.31 -30.95 -9.12
C ARG A 426 -11.73 -31.03 -8.59
N VAL A 427 -12.28 -32.24 -8.56
CA VAL A 427 -13.64 -32.50 -8.11
C VAL A 427 -13.60 -33.22 -6.77
N TYR A 428 -14.36 -32.71 -5.80
CA TYR A 428 -14.47 -33.25 -4.45
C TYR A 428 -15.93 -33.54 -4.13
N ASP A 429 -16.20 -34.53 -3.28
CA ASP A 429 -17.55 -34.72 -2.74
C ASP A 429 -17.89 -33.67 -1.68
N SER A 430 -19.14 -33.71 -1.21
CA SER A 430 -19.64 -32.80 -0.16
C SER A 430 -18.94 -32.95 1.19
N ALA A 431 -18.19 -34.03 1.41
CA ALA A 431 -17.34 -34.23 2.60
C ALA A 431 -15.90 -33.75 2.37
N GLY A 432 -15.55 -33.29 1.17
CA GLY A 432 -14.22 -32.83 0.80
C GLY A 432 -13.27 -33.94 0.34
N LYS A 433 -13.77 -35.15 0.08
CA LYS A 433 -12.95 -36.23 -0.48
C LYS A 433 -12.73 -36.01 -1.96
N PHE A 434 -11.47 -36.09 -2.41
CA PHE A 434 -11.14 -36.02 -3.82
C PHE A 434 -11.80 -37.18 -4.60
N LEU A 435 -12.48 -36.84 -5.70
CA LEU A 435 -13.16 -37.79 -6.57
C LEU A 435 -12.38 -38.02 -7.87
N ARG A 436 -12.05 -36.94 -8.58
CA ARG A 436 -11.45 -36.99 -9.93
C ARG A 436 -10.93 -35.62 -10.36
N SER A 437 -10.23 -35.60 -11.50
CA SER A 437 -9.82 -34.39 -12.21
C SER A 437 -10.54 -34.27 -13.55
N ILE A 438 -10.79 -33.04 -14.00
CA ILE A 438 -11.29 -32.71 -15.34
C ILE A 438 -10.22 -31.88 -16.06
N GLY A 439 -9.87 -32.32 -17.26
CA GLY A 439 -8.77 -31.78 -18.06
C GLY A 439 -7.42 -32.44 -17.77
N GLU A 440 -6.50 -32.28 -18.71
CA GLU A 440 -5.12 -32.74 -18.59
C GLU A 440 -4.27 -31.76 -17.80
N PRO A 441 -3.35 -32.26 -16.94
CA PRO A 441 -2.55 -31.40 -16.09
C PRO A 441 -1.44 -30.67 -16.86
N GLY A 442 -1.00 -29.52 -16.34
CA GLY A 442 0.21 -28.83 -16.80
C GLY A 442 0.01 -27.69 -17.80
N GLY A 443 -1.23 -27.21 -17.99
CA GLY A 443 -1.50 -26.01 -18.77
C GLY A 443 -1.35 -26.20 -20.26
N TYR A 444 -1.46 -25.10 -21.01
CA TYR A 444 -1.14 -25.09 -22.44
C TYR A 444 0.34 -25.37 -22.68
N GLN A 445 0.62 -26.15 -23.72
CA GLN A 445 1.97 -26.54 -24.10
C GLN A 445 2.24 -26.18 -25.56
N ARG A 446 3.52 -25.94 -25.89
CA ARG A 446 3.94 -25.74 -27.28
C ARG A 446 3.74 -27.04 -28.06
N GLY A 447 3.10 -26.94 -29.22
CA GLY A 447 2.80 -28.09 -30.07
C GLY A 447 1.38 -28.01 -30.65
N PRO A 448 0.87 -29.12 -31.19
CA PRO A 448 -0.52 -29.22 -31.63
C PRO A 448 -1.50 -28.82 -30.52
N TRP A 449 -2.57 -28.13 -30.89
CA TRP A 449 -3.60 -27.73 -29.95
C TRP A 449 -4.23 -28.94 -29.24
N ASN A 450 -4.27 -28.89 -27.91
CA ASN A 450 -4.95 -29.89 -27.09
C ASN A 450 -6.11 -29.24 -26.33
N PRO A 451 -7.38 -29.53 -26.71
CA PRO A 451 -8.54 -28.94 -26.06
C PRO A 451 -8.72 -29.41 -24.61
N ASN A 452 -8.11 -30.53 -24.20
CA ASN A 452 -8.22 -31.03 -22.83
C ASN A 452 -7.38 -30.24 -21.82
N ARG A 453 -6.48 -29.35 -22.27
CA ARG A 453 -5.64 -28.53 -21.39
C ARG A 453 -6.30 -27.20 -21.13
N MET A 454 -6.20 -26.70 -19.90
CA MET A 454 -6.71 -25.41 -19.45
C MET A 454 -5.57 -24.63 -18.81
N ASP A 455 -5.56 -23.30 -18.92
CA ASP A 455 -4.43 -22.53 -18.37
C ASP A 455 -4.83 -21.46 -17.35
N HIS A 456 -5.77 -20.57 -17.64
CA HIS A 456 -6.19 -19.50 -16.72
C HIS A 456 -7.70 -19.50 -16.49
N ILE A 457 -8.22 -20.56 -15.86
CA ILE A 457 -9.64 -20.57 -15.50
C ILE A 457 -9.90 -19.55 -14.40
N THR A 458 -10.77 -18.59 -14.70
CA THR A 458 -11.17 -17.52 -13.77
C THR A 458 -12.55 -17.74 -13.17
N ALA A 459 -13.40 -18.51 -13.85
CA ALA A 459 -14.73 -18.83 -13.36
C ALA A 459 -15.11 -20.27 -13.74
N LEU A 460 -15.85 -20.90 -12.83
CA LEU A 460 -16.52 -22.18 -13.04
C LEU A 460 -18.00 -22.02 -12.76
N ALA A 461 -18.84 -22.76 -13.46
CA ALA A 461 -20.24 -22.95 -13.13
C ALA A 461 -20.65 -24.39 -13.46
N VAL A 462 -21.52 -24.96 -12.62
CA VAL A 462 -22.17 -26.24 -12.93
C VAL A 462 -23.63 -25.95 -13.25
N ASP A 463 -24.08 -26.32 -14.44
CA ASP A 463 -25.46 -26.10 -14.87
C ASP A 463 -26.41 -27.20 -14.37
N ALA A 464 -27.72 -27.01 -14.58
CA ALA A 464 -28.75 -27.96 -14.14
C ALA A 464 -28.67 -29.35 -14.80
N ARG A 465 -27.85 -29.51 -15.85
CA ARG A 465 -27.58 -30.78 -16.54
C ARG A 465 -26.27 -31.43 -16.07
N ASP A 466 -25.70 -30.95 -14.95
CA ASP A 466 -24.40 -31.32 -14.42
C ASP A 466 -23.24 -31.10 -15.41
N GLN A 467 -23.36 -30.11 -16.29
CA GLN A 467 -22.26 -29.71 -17.16
C GLN A 467 -21.42 -28.64 -16.50
N VAL A 468 -20.11 -28.75 -16.65
CA VAL A 468 -19.13 -27.82 -16.07
C VAL A 468 -18.70 -26.83 -17.14
N TRP A 469 -18.99 -25.56 -16.92
CA TRP A 469 -18.57 -24.45 -17.75
C TRP A 469 -17.31 -23.84 -17.15
N ALA A 470 -16.26 -23.66 -17.95
CA ALA A 470 -14.98 -23.10 -17.51
C ALA A 470 -14.56 -21.92 -18.39
N VAL A 471 -14.30 -20.77 -17.78
CA VAL A 471 -13.89 -19.55 -18.48
C VAL A 471 -12.37 -19.41 -18.41
N ASP A 472 -11.71 -19.71 -19.52
CA ASP A 472 -10.25 -19.58 -19.68
C ASP A 472 -9.91 -18.15 -20.12
N TRP A 473 -9.44 -17.36 -19.17
CA TRP A 473 -8.99 -16.00 -19.40
C TRP A 473 -7.57 -16.01 -19.99
N ASN A 474 -7.51 -16.27 -21.29
CA ASN A 474 -6.29 -16.20 -22.07
C ASN A 474 -6.53 -15.41 -23.35
N TYR A 475 -5.48 -14.80 -23.90
CA TYR A 475 -5.60 -14.13 -25.21
C TYR A 475 -5.49 -15.13 -26.38
N TRP A 476 -4.81 -16.26 -26.17
CA TRP A 476 -4.37 -17.16 -27.25
C TRP A 476 -4.52 -18.65 -26.85
N PRO A 477 -5.72 -19.25 -26.92
CA PRO A 477 -7.00 -18.66 -27.31
C PRO A 477 -7.84 -18.15 -26.12
N LYS A 478 -8.73 -17.18 -26.37
CA LYS A 478 -9.88 -16.91 -25.51
C LYS A 478 -10.86 -18.07 -25.61
N ARG A 479 -11.25 -18.66 -24.49
CA ARG A 479 -12.11 -19.85 -24.52
C ARG A 479 -13.05 -19.93 -23.34
N ILE A 480 -14.29 -20.32 -23.62
CA ILE A 480 -15.18 -20.92 -22.65
C ILE A 480 -15.32 -22.39 -23.04
N SER A 481 -14.95 -23.31 -22.16
CA SER A 481 -15.03 -24.76 -22.42
C SER A 481 -16.19 -25.38 -21.64
N LEU A 482 -16.79 -26.40 -22.24
CA LEU A 482 -17.86 -27.18 -21.67
C LEU A 482 -17.36 -28.61 -21.44
N TRP A 483 -17.66 -29.13 -20.25
CA TRP A 483 -17.27 -30.47 -19.85
C TRP A 483 -18.48 -31.18 -19.27
N SER A 484 -18.56 -32.48 -19.48
CA SER A 484 -19.47 -33.32 -18.71
C SER A 484 -18.97 -33.48 -17.27
N ALA A 485 -19.86 -33.85 -16.34
CA ALA A 485 -19.48 -34.14 -14.96
C ALA A 485 -18.39 -35.20 -14.83
N ASP A 486 -18.34 -36.21 -15.71
CA ASP A 486 -17.31 -37.26 -15.73
C ASP A 486 -15.99 -36.80 -16.37
N GLY A 487 -15.91 -35.57 -16.87
CA GLY A 487 -14.68 -34.91 -17.30
C GLY A 487 -14.37 -35.01 -18.79
N LYS A 488 -15.35 -35.37 -19.63
CA LYS A 488 -15.20 -35.39 -21.09
C LYS A 488 -15.43 -33.99 -21.66
N PHE A 489 -14.48 -33.52 -22.46
CA PHE A 489 -14.63 -32.31 -23.26
C PHE A 489 -15.80 -32.48 -24.24
N GLN A 490 -16.68 -31.47 -24.33
CA GLN A 490 -17.89 -31.49 -25.16
C GLN A 490 -17.73 -30.67 -26.43
#